data_AF-A0A2A9G260-F1
#
_entry.id   AF-A0A2A9G260-F1
#
_cell.length_a   1.000
_cell.length_b   1.000
_cell.length_c   1.000
_cell.angle_alpha   90.00
_cell.angle_beta   90.00
_cell.angle_gamma   90.00
#
_symmetry.space_group_name_H-M   'P 1'
#
loop_
_entity.id
_entity.type
_entity.pdbx_description
1 polymer ?
#
loop_
_entity_poly.entity_id
_entity_poly.type
_entity_poly.pdbx_seq_one_letter_code
_entity_poly.pdbx_strand_id
1 'polypeptide(L)'
;MTAEPDACAVAHGEAESAPVERTLVAVFASPVARYLLRYAADLGYRTVLFEPDTARAADFAEVDRVLPDPGPDADVVVTDHHRPELGTVLQAALAARARWVGVLGNPRHPGPHIEALRALGVPEADIGRVHRPVGLNIGSRTPAEIAIATLAGLLADRNGRPGGFEFWGVGLGRAPETGDPRRGLADPGGSIGTMTSVDPMTARADVSVAVDGRVTIPVLLRQAAGISPGSNLVAYVERGRVVLEGRDHLLRRVQDEAIAAARAAGVTGSVTDSLLEDRRAEAARDAAGGDAGKAGENEAGPA
;
A
#
# COMPACT_ATOMS: atom_id res chain seq x y z
N MET A 1 31.56 16.51 14.81
CA MET A 1 31.69 15.06 14.52
C MET A 1 31.54 14.34 15.85
N THR A 2 30.30 14.26 16.35
CA THR A 2 29.99 13.53 17.57
C THR A 2 30.07 12.04 17.26
N ALA A 3 30.99 11.33 17.92
CA ALA A 3 31.11 9.88 17.78
C ALA A 3 29.76 9.24 18.10
N GLU A 4 29.27 8.35 17.23
CA GLU A 4 28.12 7.50 17.56
C GLU A 4 28.48 6.69 18.81
N PRO A 5 27.60 6.67 19.83
CA PRO A 5 27.86 5.89 21.03
C PRO A 5 27.98 4.40 20.64
N ASP A 6 28.95 3.72 21.24
CA ASP A 6 29.15 2.28 21.04
C ASP A 6 27.84 1.53 21.32
N ALA A 7 27.30 0.87 20.29
CA ALA A 7 26.04 0.14 20.37
C ALA A 7 26.06 -0.93 21.48
N CYS A 8 27.23 -1.49 21.78
CA CYS A 8 27.40 -2.44 22.88
C CYS A 8 27.23 -1.74 24.24
N ALA A 9 27.88 -0.60 24.44
CA ALA A 9 27.74 0.20 25.67
C ALA A 9 26.31 0.74 25.85
N VAL A 10 25.60 1.11 24.78
CA VAL A 10 24.18 1.50 24.86
C VAL A 10 23.30 0.32 25.27
N ALA A 11 23.54 -0.87 24.70
CA ALA A 11 22.79 -2.08 25.04
C ALA A 11 23.02 -2.54 26.49
N HIS A 12 24.18 -2.25 27.07
CA HIS A 12 24.51 -2.52 28.47
C HIS A 12 24.19 -1.36 29.43
N GLY A 13 23.69 -0.23 28.93
CA GLY A 13 23.36 0.94 29.74
C GLY A 13 24.58 1.71 30.26
N GLU A 14 25.76 1.46 29.70
CA GLU A 14 27.05 2.05 30.09
C GLU A 14 27.36 3.35 29.33
N ALA A 15 26.69 3.58 28.19
CA ALA A 15 26.79 4.82 27.42
C ALA A 15 25.54 5.70 27.58
N GLU A 16 25.75 6.98 27.87
CA GLU A 16 24.72 8.01 27.86
C GLU A 16 24.34 8.30 26.39
N SER A 17 23.12 7.92 25.98
CA SER A 17 22.59 8.34 24.68
C SER A 17 22.49 9.86 24.67
N ALA A 18 23.03 10.53 23.65
CA ALA A 18 22.88 11.97 23.50
C ALA A 18 21.40 12.36 23.66
N PRO A 19 21.07 13.42 24.43
CA PRO A 19 19.69 13.82 24.66
C PRO A 19 19.11 14.31 23.33
N VAL A 20 18.31 13.45 22.70
CA VAL A 20 17.42 13.90 21.63
C VAL A 20 16.15 14.33 22.34
N GLU A 21 15.86 15.63 22.35
CA GLU A 21 14.59 16.13 22.87
C GLU A 21 13.44 15.66 21.97
N ARG A 22 12.97 14.44 22.18
CA ARG A 22 11.84 13.87 21.46
C ARG A 22 10.59 14.23 22.25
N THR A 23 9.62 14.91 21.63
CA THR A 23 8.31 15.13 22.27
C THR A 23 7.29 14.14 21.70
N LEU A 24 6.53 13.47 22.56
CA LEU A 24 5.36 12.68 22.18
C LEU A 24 4.11 13.34 22.76
N VAL A 25 3.21 13.76 21.88
CA VAL A 25 1.90 14.28 22.25
C VAL A 25 0.86 13.18 22.02
N ALA A 26 0.35 12.60 23.11
CA ALA A 26 -0.83 11.76 23.06
C ALA A 26 -2.08 12.64 23.10
N VAL A 27 -2.93 12.51 22.09
CA VAL A 27 -4.18 13.25 21.98
C VAL A 27 -5.34 12.34 22.41
N PHE A 28 -6.15 12.89 23.30
CA PHE A 28 -7.25 12.28 24.04
C PHE A 28 -6.84 11.25 25.08
N ALA A 29 -7.48 11.32 26.24
CA ALA A 29 -7.30 10.38 27.32
C ALA A 29 -7.92 9.03 26.93
N SER A 30 -7.09 7.97 26.94
CA SER A 30 -7.52 6.61 26.65
C SER A 30 -6.61 5.60 27.36
N PRO A 31 -7.03 4.33 27.50
CA PRO A 31 -6.15 3.27 28.00
C PRO A 31 -4.85 3.15 27.18
N VAL A 32 -4.90 3.38 25.87
CA VAL A 32 -3.70 3.35 25.02
C VAL A 32 -2.80 4.54 25.33
N ALA A 33 -3.35 5.75 25.48
CA ALA A 33 -2.58 6.96 25.82
C ALA A 33 -1.80 6.76 27.13
N ARG A 34 -2.40 6.12 28.14
CA ARG A 34 -1.74 5.83 29.42
C ARG A 34 -0.47 4.98 29.24
N TYR A 35 -0.57 3.87 28.51
CA TYR A 35 0.61 3.02 28.24
C TYR A 35 1.60 3.72 27.32
N LEU A 36 1.10 4.44 26.32
CA LEU A 36 1.92 5.18 25.36
C LEU A 36 2.80 6.21 26.05
N LEU A 37 2.23 7.06 26.92
CA LEU A 37 2.98 8.06 27.67
C LEU A 37 3.99 7.42 28.62
N ARG A 38 3.59 6.37 29.35
CA ARG A 38 4.53 5.65 30.24
C ARG A 38 5.73 5.10 29.48
N TYR A 39 5.50 4.32 28.43
CA TYR A 39 6.59 3.70 27.67
C TYR A 39 7.42 4.73 26.91
N ALA A 40 6.81 5.83 26.46
CA ALA A 40 7.53 6.92 25.82
C ALA A 40 8.49 7.63 26.79
N ALA A 41 8.06 7.87 28.04
CA ALA A 41 8.94 8.42 29.07
C ALA A 41 10.14 7.49 29.33
N ASP A 42 9.91 6.17 29.41
CA ASP A 42 10.99 5.18 29.54
C ASP A 42 11.96 5.19 28.33
N LEU A 43 11.49 5.59 27.14
CA LEU A 43 12.30 5.78 25.92
C LEU A 43 12.96 7.17 25.81
N GLY A 44 12.81 8.02 26.83
CA GLY A 44 13.39 9.37 26.88
C GLY A 44 12.60 10.43 26.11
N TYR A 45 11.32 10.21 25.82
CA TYR A 45 10.46 11.27 25.30
C TYR A 45 10.02 12.23 26.41
N ARG A 46 9.97 13.52 26.09
CA ARG A 46 9.09 14.47 26.78
C ARG A 46 7.65 14.13 26.40
N THR A 47 6.85 13.74 27.37
CA THR A 47 5.48 13.27 27.14
C THR A 47 4.47 14.34 27.47
N VAL A 48 3.49 14.52 26.57
CA VAL A 48 2.39 15.45 26.77
C VAL A 48 1.07 14.73 26.50
N LEU A 49 0.11 14.88 27.40
CA LEU A 49 -1.27 14.46 27.17
C LEU A 49 -2.12 15.69 26.89
N PHE A 50 -2.75 15.73 25.73
CA PHE A 50 -3.80 16.71 25.45
C PHE A 50 -5.18 16.06 25.60
N GLU A 51 -6.00 16.57 26.50
CA GLU A 51 -7.42 16.20 26.63
C GLU A 51 -8.24 17.45 27.00
N PRO A 52 -9.15 17.91 26.11
CA PRO A 52 -9.98 19.08 26.38
C PRO A 52 -11.05 18.83 27.46
N ASP A 53 -11.48 17.57 27.67
CA ASP A 53 -12.45 17.18 28.70
C ASP A 53 -11.75 16.51 29.89
N THR A 54 -11.42 17.29 30.91
CA THR A 54 -10.68 16.80 32.09
C THR A 54 -11.39 15.68 32.85
N ALA A 55 -12.71 15.55 32.74
CA ALA A 55 -13.43 14.45 33.39
C ALA A 55 -12.98 13.09 32.82
N ARG A 56 -12.54 13.04 31.56
CA ARG A 56 -12.02 11.83 30.90
C ARG A 56 -10.57 11.52 31.25
N ALA A 57 -9.86 12.50 31.79
CA ALA A 57 -8.46 12.39 32.17
C ALA A 57 -8.23 12.40 33.69
N ALA A 58 -9.27 12.15 34.50
CA ALA A 58 -9.19 12.21 35.96
C ALA A 58 -8.09 11.32 36.57
N ASP A 59 -7.75 10.22 35.89
CA ASP A 59 -6.72 9.27 36.31
C ASP A 59 -5.31 9.60 35.78
N PHE A 60 -5.12 10.76 35.13
CA PHE A 60 -3.82 11.19 34.61
C PHE A 60 -3.25 12.30 35.49
N ALA A 61 -1.95 12.22 35.78
CA ALA A 61 -1.28 13.16 36.67
C ALA A 61 -1.10 14.56 36.05
N GLU A 62 -0.77 14.61 34.76
CA GLU A 62 -0.53 15.84 34.00
C GLU A 62 -1.33 15.79 32.69
N VAL A 63 -2.11 16.85 32.44
CA VAL A 63 -3.02 16.95 31.30
C VAL A 63 -3.08 18.39 30.83
N ASP A 64 -2.77 18.61 29.55
CA ASP A 64 -2.97 19.88 28.88
C ASP A 64 -4.39 19.97 28.30
N ARG A 65 -5.06 21.08 28.63
CA ARG A 65 -6.42 21.39 28.15
C ARG A 65 -6.41 22.24 26.89
N VAL A 66 -5.29 22.90 26.63
CA VAL A 66 -5.06 23.69 25.44
C VAL A 66 -4.09 22.89 24.59
N LEU A 67 -4.41 22.68 23.32
CA LEU A 67 -3.54 21.93 22.43
C LEU A 67 -2.19 22.67 22.39
N PRO A 68 -1.10 22.05 22.89
CA PRO A 68 0.20 22.70 22.86
C PRO A 68 0.62 22.89 21.40
N ASP A 69 1.41 23.92 21.12
CA ASP A 69 2.20 23.92 19.89
C ASP A 69 3.21 22.77 19.99
N PRO A 70 3.04 21.68 19.22
CA PRO A 70 3.88 20.51 19.37
C PRO A 70 5.32 20.81 18.91
N GLY A 71 5.53 21.82 18.06
CA GLY A 71 6.81 22.10 17.43
C GLY A 71 7.20 21.07 16.36
N PRO A 72 8.29 21.32 15.61
CA PRO A 72 8.64 20.55 14.43
C PRO A 72 9.18 19.14 14.72
N ASP A 73 9.64 18.87 15.95
CA ASP A 73 10.27 17.59 16.32
C ASP A 73 9.32 16.59 17.01
N ALA A 74 8.07 17.01 17.21
CA ALA A 74 7.08 16.25 17.96
C ALA A 74 6.36 15.19 17.13
N ASP A 75 6.07 14.08 17.82
CA ASP A 75 5.23 12.98 17.36
C ASP A 75 3.83 13.16 17.95
N VAL A 76 2.81 13.35 17.12
CA VAL A 76 1.41 13.54 17.56
C VAL A 76 0.61 12.28 17.26
N VAL A 77 0.08 11.64 18.30
CA VAL A 77 -0.70 10.40 18.19
C VAL A 77 -2.09 10.61 18.76
N VAL A 78 -3.10 10.56 17.88
CA VAL A 78 -4.51 10.60 18.29
C VAL A 78 -4.99 9.20 18.65
N THR A 79 -5.35 9.03 19.93
CA THR A 79 -5.68 7.70 20.48
C THR A 79 -7.17 7.38 20.49
N ASP A 80 -8.03 8.35 20.21
CA ASP A 80 -9.46 8.17 20.00
C ASP A 80 -9.92 8.90 18.72
N HIS A 81 -10.43 8.13 17.75
CA HIS A 81 -10.83 8.65 16.44
C HIS A 81 -12.35 8.87 16.30
N HIS A 82 -13.11 8.76 17.39
CA HIS A 82 -14.55 9.05 17.40
C HIS A 82 -14.88 10.43 17.99
N ARG A 83 -13.85 11.18 18.37
CA ARG A 83 -13.99 12.49 19.01
C ARG A 83 -14.42 13.55 17.99
N PRO A 84 -15.40 14.41 18.33
CA PRO A 84 -15.79 15.53 17.46
C PRO A 84 -14.62 16.51 17.22
N GLU A 85 -13.67 16.58 18.15
CA GLU A 85 -12.47 17.42 18.06
C GLU A 85 -11.37 16.83 17.14
N LEU A 86 -11.56 15.63 16.58
CA LEU A 86 -10.55 14.94 15.77
C LEU A 86 -9.99 15.84 14.64
N GLY A 87 -10.88 16.46 13.86
CA GLY A 87 -10.48 17.29 12.73
C GLY A 87 -9.67 18.51 13.14
N THR A 88 -10.11 19.23 14.17
CA THR A 88 -9.46 20.47 14.62
C THR A 88 -8.10 20.19 15.25
N VAL A 89 -7.95 19.10 16.01
CA VAL A 89 -6.66 18.71 16.58
C VAL A 89 -5.66 18.30 15.49
N LEU A 90 -6.10 17.51 14.51
CA LEU A 90 -5.25 17.12 13.40
C LEU A 90 -4.86 18.31 12.52
N GLN A 91 -5.79 19.22 12.24
CA GLN A 91 -5.51 20.45 11.50
C GLN A 91 -4.42 21.28 12.20
N ALA A 92 -4.54 21.45 13.52
CA ALA A 92 -3.56 22.19 14.29
C ALA A 92 -2.18 21.50 14.31
N ALA A 93 -2.12 20.18 14.48
CA ALA A 93 -0.87 19.42 14.41
C ALA A 93 -0.18 19.53 13.04
N LEU A 94 -0.96 19.48 11.95
CA LEU A 94 -0.47 19.66 10.58
C LEU A 94 0.04 21.09 10.34
N ALA A 95 -0.70 22.10 10.82
CA ALA A 95 -0.35 23.51 10.71
C ALA A 95 0.94 23.86 11.48
N ALA A 96 1.13 23.25 12.65
CA ALA A 96 2.36 23.35 13.44
C ALA A 96 3.54 22.59 12.81
N ARG A 97 3.31 21.86 11.72
CA ARG A 97 4.30 21.02 11.04
C ARG A 97 4.98 20.03 11.98
N ALA A 98 4.19 19.40 12.86
CA ALA A 98 4.68 18.29 13.67
C ALA A 98 5.42 17.27 12.79
N ARG A 99 6.51 16.72 13.33
CA ARG A 99 7.38 15.74 12.65
C ARG A 99 6.57 14.60 12.08
N TRP A 100 5.64 14.10 12.90
CA TRP A 100 4.85 12.92 12.62
C TRP A 100 3.45 13.09 13.20
N VAL A 101 2.42 12.73 12.43
CA VAL A 101 1.02 12.83 12.84
C VAL A 101 0.31 11.53 12.48
N GLY A 102 -0.37 10.91 13.45
CA GLY A 102 -1.12 9.69 13.17
C GLY A 102 -2.31 9.48 14.09
N VAL A 103 -3.22 8.64 13.62
CA VAL A 103 -4.51 8.38 14.26
C VAL A 103 -4.71 6.88 14.38
N LEU A 104 -4.94 6.39 15.61
CA LEU A 104 -5.30 4.99 15.83
C LEU A 104 -6.55 4.62 15.03
N GLY A 105 -6.61 3.40 14.53
CA GLY A 105 -7.80 2.91 13.83
C GLY A 105 -7.59 1.59 13.14
N ASN A 106 -8.69 0.94 12.78
CA ASN A 106 -8.66 -0.28 12.00
C ASN A 106 -8.42 0.06 10.52
N PRO A 107 -7.41 -0.53 9.85
CA PRO A 107 -7.15 -0.29 8.43
C PRO A 107 -8.31 -0.73 7.52
N ARG A 108 -9.22 -1.59 8.00
CA ARG A 108 -10.38 -2.07 7.23
C ARG A 108 -11.49 -1.03 7.06
N HIS A 109 -11.45 0.06 7.82
CA HIS A 109 -12.47 1.10 7.76
C HIS A 109 -11.87 2.42 7.25
N PRO A 110 -12.63 3.19 6.45
CA PRO A 110 -12.22 4.54 6.07
C PRO A 110 -11.79 5.37 7.28
N GLY A 111 -10.77 6.20 7.10
CA GLY A 111 -10.29 7.09 8.15
C GLY A 111 -11.29 8.23 8.39
N PRO A 112 -11.90 8.35 9.58
CA PRO A 112 -12.82 9.45 9.89
C PRO A 112 -12.10 10.82 9.85
N HIS A 113 -10.78 10.82 10.01
CA HIS A 113 -9.95 12.01 9.88
C HIS A 113 -10.01 12.64 8.47
N ILE A 114 -10.22 11.84 7.42
CA ILE A 114 -10.22 12.35 6.04
C ILE A 114 -11.37 13.33 5.85
N GLU A 115 -12.60 12.90 6.12
CA GLU A 115 -13.78 13.76 5.98
C GLU A 115 -13.77 14.90 7.00
N ALA A 116 -13.30 14.65 8.23
CA ALA A 116 -13.18 15.69 9.23
C ALA A 116 -12.21 16.81 8.82
N LEU A 117 -11.06 16.47 8.21
CA LEU A 117 -10.08 17.44 7.72
C LEU A 117 -10.54 18.16 6.45
N ARG A 118 -11.21 17.45 5.53
CA ARG A 118 -11.85 18.05 4.35
C ARG A 118 -12.88 19.10 4.71
N ALA A 119 -13.74 18.81 5.69
CA ALA A 119 -14.75 19.75 6.19
C ALA A 119 -14.13 21.04 6.76
N LEU A 120 -12.88 20.98 7.22
CA LEU A 120 -12.11 22.12 7.72
C LEU A 120 -11.26 22.81 6.64
N GLY A 121 -11.38 22.39 5.37
CA GLY A 121 -10.66 22.97 4.24
C GLY A 121 -9.16 22.63 4.19
N VAL A 122 -8.73 21.55 4.86
CA VAL A 122 -7.33 21.11 4.83
C VAL A 122 -7.00 20.53 3.43
N PRO A 123 -5.89 20.92 2.79
CA PRO A 123 -5.51 20.38 1.48
C PRO A 123 -5.27 18.86 1.50
N GLU A 124 -5.64 18.14 0.44
CA GLU A 124 -5.44 16.68 0.33
C GLU A 124 -3.98 16.25 0.54
N ALA A 125 -3.02 17.09 0.12
CA ALA A 125 -1.59 16.85 0.34
C ALA A 125 -1.23 16.80 1.83
N ASP A 126 -1.84 17.65 2.66
CA ASP A 126 -1.63 17.67 4.11
C ASP A 126 -2.42 16.55 4.81
N ILE A 127 -3.63 16.23 4.32
CA ILE A 127 -4.38 15.06 4.79
C ILE A 127 -3.56 13.77 4.60
N GLY A 128 -2.87 13.64 3.47
CA GLY A 128 -1.99 12.51 3.17
C GLY A 128 -0.79 12.34 4.12
N ARG A 129 -0.47 13.34 4.95
CA ARG A 129 0.56 13.25 5.99
C ARG A 129 0.07 12.55 7.26
N VAL A 130 -1.23 12.32 7.41
CA VAL A 130 -1.80 11.65 8.59
C VAL A 130 -1.69 10.14 8.43
N HIS A 131 -0.91 9.51 9.30
CA HIS A 131 -0.69 8.07 9.29
C HIS A 131 -1.86 7.31 9.95
N ARG A 132 -2.42 6.33 9.25
CA ARG A 132 -3.41 5.38 9.79
C ARG A 132 -3.33 4.03 9.05
N PRO A 133 -3.27 2.89 9.77
CA PRO A 133 -3.13 2.76 11.21
C PRO A 133 -1.75 3.21 11.70
N VAL A 134 -1.65 3.56 12.98
CA VAL A 134 -0.37 3.90 13.62
C VAL A 134 0.34 2.63 14.07
N GLY A 135 1.68 2.64 13.97
CA GLY A 135 2.54 1.62 14.53
C GLY A 135 2.84 0.44 13.60
N LEU A 136 3.77 -0.41 14.02
CA LEU A 136 4.13 -1.63 13.31
C LEU A 136 3.02 -2.67 13.41
N ASN A 137 2.82 -3.44 12.34
CA ASN A 137 1.86 -4.55 12.34
C ASN A 137 2.42 -5.77 13.08
N ILE A 138 2.36 -5.74 14.41
CA ILE A 138 2.77 -6.84 15.30
C ILE A 138 1.59 -7.72 15.74
N GLY A 139 0.40 -7.51 15.17
CA GLY A 139 -0.82 -8.21 15.59
C GLY A 139 -1.33 -7.79 16.98
N SER A 140 -1.05 -6.55 17.40
CA SER A 140 -1.45 -5.98 18.69
C SER A 140 -2.96 -6.02 18.91
N ARG A 141 -3.39 -6.41 20.11
CA ARG A 141 -4.81 -6.49 20.52
C ARG A 141 -5.11 -5.75 21.82
N THR A 142 -4.14 -5.64 22.72
CA THR A 142 -4.31 -4.97 24.02
C THR A 142 -3.82 -3.52 23.97
N PRO A 143 -4.28 -2.62 24.86
CA PRO A 143 -3.79 -1.23 24.88
C PRO A 143 -2.28 -1.11 25.03
N ALA A 144 -1.66 -1.96 25.85
CA ALA A 144 -0.21 -2.00 26.02
C ALA A 144 0.52 -2.45 24.73
N GLU A 145 0.02 -3.48 24.05
CA GLU A 145 0.58 -3.92 22.76
C GLU A 145 0.44 -2.85 21.69
N ILE A 146 -0.70 -2.15 21.64
CA ILE A 146 -0.92 -1.05 20.68
C ILE A 146 0.07 0.10 20.94
N ALA A 147 0.33 0.42 22.21
CA ALA A 147 1.33 1.42 22.58
C ALA A 147 2.74 1.00 22.14
N ILE A 148 3.14 -0.26 22.36
CA ILE A 148 4.42 -0.81 21.89
C ILE A 148 4.52 -0.74 20.36
N ALA A 149 3.48 -1.19 19.66
CA ALA A 149 3.42 -1.14 18.20
C ALA A 149 3.60 0.29 17.67
N THR A 150 2.92 1.25 18.31
CA THR A 150 2.99 2.68 17.99
C THR A 150 4.41 3.21 18.16
N LEU A 151 5.00 3.04 19.34
CA LEU A 151 6.35 3.52 19.65
C LEU A 151 7.41 2.87 18.76
N ALA A 152 7.31 1.56 18.53
CA ALA A 152 8.21 0.86 17.62
C ALA A 152 8.12 1.43 16.20
N GLY A 153 6.92 1.79 15.74
CA GLY A 153 6.72 2.43 14.44
C GLY A 153 7.32 3.83 14.38
N LEU A 154 7.14 4.65 15.43
CA LEU A 154 7.72 5.98 15.52
C LEU A 154 9.26 5.94 15.52
N LEU A 155 9.86 5.01 16.27
CA LEU A 155 11.30 4.80 16.30
C LEU A 155 11.83 4.30 14.96
N ALA A 156 11.14 3.35 14.33
CA ALA A 156 11.51 2.84 13.01
C ALA A 156 11.52 3.97 11.97
N ASP A 157 10.44 4.76 11.90
CA ASP A 157 10.32 5.94 11.04
C ASP A 157 11.44 6.94 11.29
N ARG A 158 11.69 7.30 12.56
CA ARG A 158 12.76 8.25 12.94
C ARG A 158 14.15 7.75 12.54
N ASN A 159 14.36 6.44 12.55
CA ASN A 159 15.62 5.81 12.17
C ASN A 159 15.70 5.45 10.67
N GLY A 160 14.68 5.82 9.87
CA GLY A 160 14.61 5.47 8.45
C GLY A 160 14.55 3.95 8.20
N ARG A 161 13.99 3.19 9.14
CA ARG A 161 13.86 1.73 9.08
C ARG A 161 12.40 1.34 8.82
N PRO A 162 12.15 0.24 8.10
CA PRO A 162 10.79 -0.26 7.87
C PRO A 162 10.14 -0.88 9.11
N GLY A 163 10.95 -1.25 10.13
CA GLY A 163 10.53 -2.11 11.23
C GLY A 163 10.44 -3.58 10.79
N GLY A 164 10.83 -4.51 11.67
CA GLY A 164 10.86 -5.94 11.35
C GLY A 164 12.06 -6.65 11.98
N PHE A 165 12.22 -7.94 11.68
CA PHE A 165 13.27 -8.79 12.24
C PHE A 165 14.58 -8.80 11.42
N GLU A 166 14.62 -8.11 10.28
CA GLU A 166 15.80 -8.06 9.40
C GLU A 166 16.63 -6.81 9.69
N PHE A 167 17.90 -7.01 10.05
CA PHE A 167 18.86 -5.95 10.37
C PHE A 167 19.88 -5.81 9.23
N TRP A 168 19.93 -4.63 8.61
CA TRP A 168 20.96 -4.32 7.61
C TRP A 168 22.31 -4.10 8.31
N GLY A 169 23.24 -5.06 8.15
CA GLY A 169 24.70 -4.91 8.17
C GLY A 169 25.41 -4.69 9.52
N VAL A 170 25.93 -5.76 10.12
CA VAL A 170 27.24 -5.75 10.81
C VAL A 170 28.20 -6.59 9.98
N GLY A 171 29.22 -5.94 9.42
CA GLY A 171 30.20 -6.58 8.57
C GLY A 171 31.11 -7.52 9.36
N LEU A 172 31.05 -8.81 9.05
CA LEU A 172 32.29 -9.55 8.86
C LEU A 172 32.75 -9.24 7.43
N GLY A 173 33.85 -8.50 7.36
CA GLY A 173 34.57 -8.27 6.13
C GLY A 173 34.90 -9.59 5.44
N ARG A 174 34.14 -9.86 4.38
CA ARG A 174 34.59 -10.59 3.21
C ARG A 174 33.76 -10.08 2.03
N ALA A 175 34.33 -9.17 1.23
CA ALA A 175 33.92 -9.08 -0.17
C ALA A 175 34.17 -10.45 -0.83
N PRO A 176 33.38 -10.81 -1.84
CA PRO A 176 32.89 -12.16 -2.07
C PRO A 176 34.01 -13.15 -2.44
N GLU A 177 33.67 -14.43 -2.37
CA GLU A 177 34.33 -15.57 -3.04
C GLU A 177 35.19 -16.52 -2.19
N THR A 178 34.55 -17.64 -1.87
CA THR A 178 34.99 -19.05 -1.94
C THR A 178 33.73 -19.79 -2.40
N GLY A 179 33.57 -20.44 -3.55
CA GLY A 179 34.43 -21.27 -4.43
C GLY A 179 33.56 -22.52 -4.73
N ASP A 180 33.07 -22.78 -5.94
CA ASP A 180 33.82 -23.27 -7.12
C ASP A 180 34.63 -22.20 -7.89
N PRO A 181 35.89 -22.49 -8.31
CA PRO A 181 36.90 -21.51 -8.68
C PRO A 181 37.47 -21.70 -10.10
N ARG A 182 37.44 -20.66 -10.94
CA ARG A 182 38.36 -20.53 -12.09
C ARG A 182 38.30 -19.12 -12.71
N ARG A 183 39.35 -18.34 -12.40
CA ARG A 183 39.97 -17.23 -13.16
C ARG A 183 39.07 -16.01 -13.44
N GLY A 184 39.30 -14.83 -12.87
CA GLY A 184 40.57 -14.17 -12.56
C GLY A 184 40.99 -13.29 -13.73
N LEU A 185 40.99 -11.95 -13.54
CA LEU A 185 42.11 -11.03 -13.77
C LEU A 185 41.65 -9.56 -13.95
N ALA A 186 42.22 -8.69 -13.11
CA ALA A 186 42.55 -7.26 -13.27
C ALA A 186 41.46 -6.14 -13.25
N ASP A 187 41.65 -5.22 -12.29
CA ASP A 187 41.31 -3.78 -12.24
C ASP A 187 42.11 -3.00 -13.34
N PRO A 188 41.75 -1.80 -13.87
CA PRO A 188 41.46 -0.57 -13.10
C PRO A 188 40.44 0.43 -13.70
N GLY A 189 39.85 1.29 -12.85
CA GLY A 189 39.33 2.59 -13.30
C GLY A 189 38.23 3.21 -12.43
N GLY A 190 38.58 4.24 -11.67
CA GLY A 190 37.66 4.97 -10.80
C GLY A 190 36.63 5.84 -11.53
N SER A 191 35.55 6.21 -10.84
CA SER A 191 35.30 7.61 -10.42
C SER A 191 33.84 7.83 -9.96
N ILE A 192 33.76 8.57 -8.86
CA ILE A 192 32.75 9.53 -8.40
C ILE A 192 31.52 9.76 -9.32
N GLY A 193 30.31 9.56 -8.75
CA GLY A 193 29.16 10.45 -8.95
C GLY A 193 28.02 10.00 -9.87
N THR A 194 26.80 10.22 -9.35
CA THR A 194 25.54 10.55 -10.05
C THR A 194 24.62 9.47 -10.66
N MET A 195 23.31 9.76 -10.52
CA MET A 195 22.12 9.26 -11.21
C MET A 195 21.55 7.88 -10.84
N THR A 196 20.36 7.93 -10.20
CA THR A 196 19.26 6.99 -10.44
C THR A 196 19.09 6.80 -11.95
N SER A 197 19.48 5.65 -12.48
CA SER A 197 19.19 5.29 -13.86
C SER A 197 17.73 4.88 -13.95
N VAL A 198 16.92 5.87 -14.31
CA VAL A 198 15.56 5.67 -14.80
C VAL A 198 15.68 5.44 -16.31
N ASP A 199 15.16 4.32 -16.80
CA ASP A 199 14.94 4.13 -18.24
C ASP A 199 13.50 4.55 -18.58
N PRO A 200 13.28 5.77 -19.11
CA PRO A 200 11.96 6.28 -19.44
C PRO A 200 11.32 5.59 -20.66
N MET A 201 12.03 4.70 -21.35
CA MET A 201 11.53 3.98 -22.53
C MET A 201 10.91 2.62 -22.20
N THR A 202 11.19 2.03 -21.03
CA THR A 202 10.95 0.58 -20.83
C THR A 202 10.13 0.21 -19.59
N ALA A 203 9.71 1.18 -18.75
CA ALA A 203 8.89 0.96 -17.55
C ALA A 203 9.37 -0.27 -16.73
N ARG A 204 10.59 -0.21 -16.21
CA ARG A 204 11.19 -1.26 -15.36
C ARG A 204 11.52 -0.70 -13.98
N ALA A 205 11.32 -1.50 -12.95
CA ALA A 205 11.75 -1.22 -11.59
C ALA A 205 12.10 -2.55 -10.89
N ASP A 206 13.12 -2.55 -10.05
CA ASP A 206 13.43 -3.68 -9.20
C ASP A 206 12.43 -3.75 -8.05
N VAL A 207 11.83 -4.92 -7.86
CA VAL A 207 10.81 -5.14 -6.83
C VAL A 207 11.13 -6.43 -6.10
N SER A 208 11.16 -6.37 -4.78
CA SER A 208 11.38 -7.54 -3.94
C SER A 208 10.05 -8.13 -3.46
N VAL A 209 10.00 -9.45 -3.34
CA VAL A 209 8.88 -10.14 -2.70
C VAL A 209 9.12 -10.12 -1.19
N ALA A 210 8.19 -9.52 -0.45
CA ALA A 210 8.22 -9.54 1.00
C ALA A 210 8.04 -10.96 1.52
N VAL A 211 8.50 -11.22 2.74
CA VAL A 211 8.45 -12.56 3.37
C VAL A 211 7.02 -13.08 3.53
N ASP A 212 6.03 -12.18 3.61
CA ASP A 212 4.59 -12.50 3.63
C ASP A 212 3.99 -12.70 2.21
N GLY A 213 4.84 -12.75 1.19
CA GLY A 213 4.48 -12.94 -0.21
C GLY A 213 3.99 -11.68 -0.93
N ARG A 214 3.97 -10.51 -0.28
CA ARG A 214 3.51 -9.27 -0.90
C ARG A 214 4.54 -8.66 -1.83
N VAL A 215 4.07 -8.08 -2.93
CA VAL A 215 4.88 -7.31 -3.88
C VAL A 215 4.22 -5.95 -4.07
N THR A 216 4.94 -4.86 -3.80
CA THR A 216 4.44 -3.50 -4.02
C THR A 216 4.78 -3.05 -5.43
N ILE A 217 3.77 -2.84 -6.27
CA ILE A 217 3.96 -2.29 -7.62
C ILE A 217 4.19 -0.77 -7.52
N PRO A 218 5.37 -0.24 -7.88
CA PRO A 218 5.66 1.19 -7.81
C PRO A 218 4.73 2.01 -8.72
N VAL A 219 4.50 3.28 -8.36
CA VAL A 219 3.55 4.16 -9.06
C VAL A 219 3.83 4.28 -10.56
N LEU A 220 5.10 4.30 -10.97
CA LEU A 220 5.52 4.37 -12.37
C LEU A 220 5.12 3.12 -13.16
N LEU A 221 5.30 1.92 -12.59
CA LEU A 221 4.86 0.66 -13.22
C LEU A 221 3.34 0.58 -13.30
N ARG A 222 2.62 1.06 -12.27
CA ARG A 222 1.15 1.11 -12.28
C ARG A 222 0.64 2.03 -13.39
N GLN A 223 1.23 3.21 -13.55
CA GLN A 223 0.85 4.15 -14.61
C GLN A 223 1.15 3.59 -16.00
N ALA A 224 2.34 3.04 -16.22
CA ALA A 224 2.72 2.44 -17.50
C ALA A 224 1.84 1.22 -17.87
N ALA A 225 1.41 0.44 -16.88
CA ALA A 225 0.52 -0.71 -17.07
C ALA A 225 -0.98 -0.35 -17.05
N GLY A 226 -1.34 0.93 -16.88
CA GLY A 226 -2.75 1.36 -16.81
C GLY A 226 -3.52 0.83 -15.59
N ILE A 227 -2.81 0.54 -14.49
CA ILE A 227 -3.37 -0.04 -13.26
C ILE A 227 -3.75 1.10 -12.29
N SER A 228 -5.03 1.14 -11.91
CA SER A 228 -5.57 2.10 -10.94
C SER A 228 -6.06 1.39 -9.67
N PRO A 229 -6.20 2.08 -8.53
CA PRO A 229 -6.89 1.53 -7.37
C PRO A 229 -8.29 1.03 -7.75
N GLY A 230 -8.59 -0.24 -7.45
CA GLY A 230 -9.84 -0.89 -7.84
C GLY A 230 -9.82 -1.62 -9.20
N SER A 231 -8.71 -1.60 -9.95
CA SER A 231 -8.55 -2.40 -11.17
C SER A 231 -8.62 -3.91 -10.88
N ASN A 232 -9.40 -4.64 -11.69
CA ASN A 232 -9.43 -6.10 -11.66
C ASN A 232 -8.27 -6.66 -12.49
N LEU A 233 -7.29 -7.25 -11.81
CA LEU A 233 -6.11 -7.86 -12.43
C LEU A 233 -6.21 -9.38 -12.40
N VAL A 234 -5.67 -10.00 -13.45
CA VAL A 234 -5.48 -11.45 -13.54
C VAL A 234 -3.98 -11.73 -13.41
N ALA A 235 -3.63 -12.66 -12.52
CA ALA A 235 -2.27 -13.12 -12.32
C ALA A 235 -2.11 -14.54 -12.89
N TYR A 236 -1.09 -14.77 -13.71
CA TYR A 236 -0.77 -16.10 -14.24
C TYR A 236 0.74 -16.25 -14.45
N VAL A 237 1.19 -17.50 -14.60
CA VAL A 237 2.59 -17.80 -14.89
C VAL A 237 2.73 -18.12 -16.36
N GLU A 238 3.59 -17.36 -17.06
CA GLU A 238 3.92 -17.61 -18.46
C GLU A 238 5.43 -17.65 -18.62
N ARG A 239 5.95 -18.77 -19.14
CA ARG A 239 7.39 -18.97 -19.41
C ARG A 239 8.29 -18.61 -18.21
N GLY A 240 7.86 -19.01 -17.01
CA GLY A 240 8.58 -18.76 -15.75
C GLY A 240 8.47 -17.33 -15.21
N ARG A 241 7.62 -16.48 -15.80
CA ARG A 241 7.37 -15.11 -15.35
C ARG A 241 5.99 -15.03 -14.72
N VAL A 242 5.87 -14.34 -13.59
CA VAL A 242 4.56 -13.95 -13.06
C VAL A 242 4.09 -12.73 -13.83
N VAL A 243 3.00 -12.87 -14.56
CA VAL A 243 2.39 -11.82 -15.36
C VAL A 243 1.15 -11.32 -14.63
N LEU A 244 1.05 -9.99 -14.50
CA LEU A 244 -0.13 -9.30 -13.98
C LEU A 244 -0.73 -8.47 -15.11
N GLU A 245 -1.97 -8.76 -15.48
CA GLU A 245 -2.62 -8.14 -16.63
C GLU A 245 -4.04 -7.69 -16.28
N GLY A 246 -4.47 -6.55 -16.79
CA GLY A 246 -5.86 -6.13 -16.66
C GLY A 246 -6.80 -7.07 -17.42
N ARG A 247 -7.96 -7.42 -16.84
CA ARG A 247 -8.89 -8.38 -17.46
C ARG A 247 -9.27 -8.01 -18.91
N ASP A 248 -9.48 -6.72 -19.19
CA ASP A 248 -9.84 -6.24 -20.53
C ASP A 248 -8.68 -6.31 -21.54
N HIS A 249 -7.44 -6.29 -21.03
CA HIS A 249 -6.24 -6.44 -21.86
C HIS A 249 -6.00 -7.91 -22.19
N LEU A 250 -6.17 -8.80 -21.21
CA LEU A 250 -6.10 -10.25 -21.40
C LEU A 250 -7.13 -10.73 -22.42
N LEU A 251 -8.39 -10.28 -22.32
CA LEU A 251 -9.44 -10.66 -23.27
C LEU A 251 -9.12 -10.22 -24.70
N ARG A 252 -8.61 -8.99 -24.88
CA ARG A 252 -8.17 -8.49 -26.19
C ARG A 252 -7.03 -9.32 -26.76
N ARG A 253 -6.00 -9.61 -25.96
CA ARG A 253 -4.86 -10.43 -26.39
C ARG A 253 -5.29 -11.84 -26.81
N VAL A 254 -6.13 -12.50 -26.02
CA VAL A 254 -6.65 -13.84 -26.35
C VAL A 254 -7.49 -13.81 -27.63
N GLN A 255 -8.31 -12.78 -27.82
CA GLN A 255 -9.07 -12.59 -29.06
C GLN A 255 -8.15 -12.39 -30.27
N ASP A 256 -7.13 -11.53 -30.16
CA ASP A 256 -6.17 -11.25 -31.23
C ASP A 256 -5.34 -12.50 -31.58
N GLU A 257 -4.89 -13.26 -30.59
CA GLU A 257 -4.19 -14.53 -30.78
C GLU A 257 -5.09 -15.58 -31.45
N ALA A 258 -6.35 -15.68 -31.04
CA ALA A 258 -7.31 -16.60 -31.67
C ALA A 258 -7.61 -16.21 -33.12
N ILE A 259 -7.76 -14.91 -33.42
CA ILE A 259 -7.96 -14.39 -34.77
C ILE A 259 -6.71 -14.65 -35.63
N ALA A 260 -5.52 -14.41 -35.09
CA ALA A 260 -4.27 -14.66 -35.80
C ALA A 260 -4.05 -16.16 -36.08
N ALA A 261 -4.32 -17.03 -35.11
CA ALA A 261 -4.26 -18.48 -35.27
C ALA A 261 -5.28 -18.99 -36.31
N ALA A 262 -6.51 -18.47 -36.29
CA ALA A 262 -7.53 -18.78 -37.28
C ALA A 262 -7.08 -18.39 -38.70
N ARG A 263 -6.54 -17.18 -38.87
CA ARG A 263 -5.98 -16.72 -40.16
C ARG A 263 -4.81 -17.60 -40.63
N ALA A 264 -3.89 -17.96 -39.73
CA ALA A 264 -2.74 -18.82 -40.05
C ALA A 264 -3.17 -20.26 -40.43
N ALA A 265 -4.28 -20.75 -39.89
CA ALA A 265 -4.88 -22.03 -40.25
C ALA A 265 -5.71 -21.98 -41.55
N GLY A 266 -5.71 -20.85 -42.28
CA GLY A 266 -6.45 -20.69 -43.52
C GLY A 266 -7.97 -20.50 -43.33
N VAL A 267 -8.42 -20.21 -42.11
CA VAL A 267 -9.83 -19.86 -41.84
C VAL A 267 -10.06 -18.42 -42.32
N THR A 268 -10.55 -18.28 -43.54
CA THR A 268 -10.80 -16.97 -44.19
C THR A 268 -12.26 -16.53 -44.16
N GLY A 269 -13.13 -17.25 -43.44
CA GLY A 269 -14.55 -16.94 -43.30
C GLY A 269 -14.88 -16.36 -41.93
N SER A 270 -15.74 -15.34 -41.89
CA SER A 270 -16.42 -14.92 -40.65
C SER A 270 -17.35 -16.05 -40.21
N VAL A 271 -17.22 -16.53 -38.98
CA VAL A 271 -18.15 -17.53 -38.39
C VAL A 271 -19.59 -17.02 -38.47
N THR A 272 -19.77 -15.70 -38.37
CA THR A 272 -21.06 -15.03 -38.54
C THR A 272 -21.60 -15.18 -39.96
N ASP A 273 -20.75 -15.09 -40.99
CA ASP A 273 -21.19 -15.26 -42.38
C ASP A 273 -21.55 -16.72 -42.68
N SER A 274 -20.79 -17.68 -42.16
CA SER A 274 -21.11 -19.11 -42.29
C SER A 274 -22.43 -19.48 -41.61
N LEU A 275 -22.70 -18.90 -40.42
CA LEU A 275 -23.98 -19.12 -39.72
C LEU A 275 -25.15 -18.38 -40.39
N LEU A 276 -24.90 -17.24 -41.03
CA LEU A 276 -25.88 -16.52 -41.85
C LEU A 276 -26.20 -17.28 -43.14
N GLU A 277 -25.21 -17.89 -43.79
CA GLU A 277 -25.39 -18.75 -44.95
C GLU A 277 -26.16 -20.02 -44.59
N ASP A 278 -25.82 -20.69 -43.49
CA ASP A 278 -26.56 -21.85 -42.99
C ASP A 278 -28.01 -21.50 -42.67
N ARG A 279 -28.25 -20.36 -42.01
CA ARG A 279 -29.62 -19.89 -41.73
C ARG A 279 -30.39 -19.49 -42.97
N ARG A 280 -29.74 -18.91 -43.99
CA ARG A 280 -30.37 -18.63 -45.29
C ARG A 280 -30.68 -19.92 -46.05
N ALA A 281 -29.80 -20.91 -46.00
CA ALA A 281 -30.03 -22.21 -46.62
C ALA A 281 -31.16 -22.99 -45.93
N GLU A 282 -31.25 -22.92 -44.60
CA GLU A 282 -32.34 -23.49 -43.81
C GLU A 282 -33.68 -22.79 -44.12
N ALA A 283 -33.71 -21.46 -44.13
CA ALA A 283 -34.90 -20.70 -44.53
C ALA A 283 -35.33 -20.96 -46.00
N ALA A 284 -34.39 -21.19 -46.91
CA ALA A 284 -34.69 -21.56 -48.29
C ALA A 284 -35.27 -22.97 -48.41
N ARG A 285 -34.83 -23.93 -47.58
CA ARG A 285 -35.42 -25.28 -47.51
C ARG A 285 -36.83 -25.24 -46.93
N ASP A 286 -37.06 -24.40 -45.92
CA ASP A 286 -38.40 -24.21 -45.32
C ASP A 286 -39.35 -23.52 -46.31
N ALA A 287 -38.86 -22.54 -47.09
CA ALA A 287 -39.63 -21.91 -48.15
C ALA A 287 -39.95 -22.87 -49.32
N ALA A 288 -39.03 -23.76 -49.67
CA ALA A 288 -39.25 -24.79 -50.71
C ALA A 288 -40.16 -25.94 -50.23
N GLY A 289 -40.13 -26.28 -48.94
CA GLY A 289 -41.03 -27.25 -48.31
C GLY A 289 -42.45 -26.73 -48.11
N GLY A 290 -42.64 -25.40 -48.10
CA GLY A 290 -43.95 -24.76 -47.97
C GLY A 290 -44.81 -24.75 -49.24
N ASP A 291 -44.25 -25.05 -50.42
CA ASP A 291 -44.97 -25.02 -51.70
C ASP A 291 -45.53 -26.40 -52.12
N ALA A 292 -45.12 -27.49 -51.46
CA ALA A 292 -45.66 -28.83 -51.72
C ALA A 292 -46.99 -29.12 -50.99
N GLY A 293 -47.45 -28.21 -50.12
CA GLY A 293 -48.63 -28.40 -49.26
C GLY A 293 -49.91 -27.67 -49.70
N LYS A 294 -49.94 -26.99 -50.85
CA LYS A 294 -51.12 -26.21 -51.30
C LYS A 294 -51.69 -26.61 -52.67
N ALA A 295 -51.41 -27.82 -53.15
CA ALA A 295 -52.06 -28.37 -54.35
C ALA A 295 -52.64 -29.75 -54.06
N GLY A 296 -53.79 -29.82 -53.39
CA GLY A 296 -54.48 -31.09 -53.25
C GLY A 296 -55.58 -31.14 -52.20
N GLU A 297 -56.48 -30.16 -52.15
CA GLU A 297 -57.80 -30.38 -51.55
C GLU A 297 -58.76 -29.27 -52.01
N ASN A 298 -59.34 -29.46 -53.19
CA ASN A 298 -60.65 -28.88 -53.49
C ASN A 298 -61.46 -29.84 -54.36
N GLU A 299 -62.70 -30.05 -53.90
CA GLU A 299 -63.90 -30.57 -54.58
C GLU A 299 -64.09 -32.09 -54.77
N ALA A 300 -65.05 -32.64 -54.02
CA ALA A 300 -66.39 -32.94 -54.57
C ALA A 300 -67.40 -33.30 -53.46
N GLY A 301 -68.48 -32.53 -53.33
CA GLY A 301 -69.79 -33.07 -52.87
C GLY A 301 -70.54 -33.69 -54.07
N PRO A 302 -71.84 -34.06 -54.00
CA PRO A 302 -72.75 -34.27 -52.88
C PRO A 302 -73.40 -35.69 -52.88
N ALA A 303 -74.24 -35.98 -51.87
CA ALA A 303 -75.44 -36.82 -51.97
C ALA A 303 -76.40 -36.50 -50.83
#